data_AF-A0A078AYU5-F1
#
_entry.id   AF-A0A078AYU5-F1
#
_cell.length_a   1.000
_cell.length_b   1.000
_cell.length_c   1.000
_cell.angle_alpha   90.00
_cell.angle_beta   90.00
_cell.angle_gamma   90.00
#
_symmetry.space_group_name_H-M   'P 1'
#
loop_
_entity.id
_entity.type
_entity.pdbx_description
1 polymer ?
#
loop_
_entity_poly.entity_id
_entity_poly.type
_entity_poly.pdbx_seq_one_letter_code
_entity_poly.pdbx_strand_id
1 'polypeptide(L)'
;MWIQNSTFIRGMSREQGGAMLVKNTNFNVKFSNFIENYAKDGGALALICSPSITCIYDIDTNQFTSNYATTKGGAIYYNKHRPQKLSNNVFNIGNYAPYGPEMAGYPYSVIVQSYDNIPLASGQAYQGLIKIGIIDADGQIVTNDNSSATDQNTKISGEYLIQVENGIGIFQVGMLKFYSMPGSKNVSFKIQSSSIDTNYIMRVFEISPNDQTKQINLEYIYFDFRQCQSGEINSNGQCIKCGVGYYSLNGFNPSCIECMENAECPGGDIINVLPGFWRSSNISTNILPCLYDQACIGNSLDSSNNAKLCNFGYEGNLCNHCSNEDGVQFMKLNRHECGLFRNSDFANFRRQVTVATIVIIYSMHPTITRMTTSLYFCMELDKGEYWLQQDLQVKCWTKEHLIWSLGIGLISVLVWIFGVPIRDFNFYNYFFRCFILCQS
;
A
#
# COMPACT_ATOMS: atom_id res chain seq x y z
N MET A 1 46.03 8.60 -49.96
CA MET A 1 46.28 10.05 -50.00
C MET A 1 47.09 10.44 -48.76
N TRP A 2 48.08 11.32 -48.91
CA TRP A 2 48.93 11.78 -47.80
C TRP A 2 48.90 13.31 -47.73
N ILE A 3 48.62 13.87 -46.55
CA ILE A 3 48.64 15.31 -46.26
C ILE A 3 49.54 15.57 -45.06
N GLN A 4 50.37 16.60 -45.14
CA GLN A 4 51.21 17.01 -44.02
C GLN A 4 51.40 18.52 -44.02
N ASN A 5 51.58 19.13 -42.85
CA ASN A 5 51.92 20.55 -42.68
C ASN A 5 50.98 21.51 -43.45
N SER A 6 49.69 21.20 -43.46
CA SER A 6 48.68 21.92 -44.24
C SER A 6 47.64 22.59 -43.34
N THR A 7 47.00 23.65 -43.83
CA THR A 7 45.93 24.35 -43.09
C THR A 7 44.69 24.47 -43.96
N PHE A 8 43.55 23.99 -43.45
CA PHE A 8 42.23 24.05 -44.09
C PHE A 8 41.32 24.95 -43.26
N ILE A 9 40.95 26.09 -43.83
CA ILE A 9 40.18 27.14 -43.14
C ILE A 9 38.90 27.42 -43.92
N ARG A 10 37.75 27.46 -43.21
CA ARG A 10 36.44 27.88 -43.78
C ARG A 10 36.01 27.10 -45.01
N GLY A 11 36.40 25.82 -45.09
CA GLY A 11 35.83 24.89 -46.05
C GLY A 11 34.35 24.68 -45.76
N MET A 12 33.51 24.70 -46.80
CA MET A 12 32.06 24.56 -46.66
C MET A 12 31.53 23.53 -47.64
N SER A 13 30.82 22.54 -47.11
CA SER A 13 30.12 21.49 -47.86
C SER A 13 28.66 21.42 -47.41
N ARG A 14 27.74 21.13 -48.33
CA ARG A 14 26.32 20.93 -47.96
C ARG A 14 26.03 19.53 -47.41
N GLU A 15 26.88 18.56 -47.71
CA GLU A 15 26.66 17.16 -47.35
C GLU A 15 27.75 16.64 -46.41
N GLN A 16 28.97 16.46 -46.91
CA GLN A 16 30.01 15.76 -46.14
C GLN A 16 31.37 16.43 -46.30
N GLY A 17 32.13 16.49 -45.20
CA GLY A 17 33.54 16.87 -45.18
C GLY A 17 33.76 18.33 -45.54
N GLY A 18 33.65 19.24 -44.57
CA GLY A 18 33.71 20.68 -44.84
C GLY A 18 35.06 21.12 -45.42
N ALA A 19 36.15 20.57 -44.88
CA ALA A 19 37.46 20.68 -45.50
C ALA A 19 37.69 19.56 -46.53
N MET A 20 37.33 18.32 -46.19
CA MET A 20 37.66 17.17 -47.03
C MET A 20 36.70 15.99 -46.85
N LEU A 21 36.26 15.45 -47.99
CA LEU A 21 35.62 14.14 -48.10
C LEU A 21 36.63 13.13 -48.65
N VAL A 22 36.95 12.12 -47.85
CA VAL A 22 37.77 10.98 -48.25
C VAL A 22 36.85 9.79 -48.51
N LYS A 23 36.83 9.28 -49.74
CA LYS A 23 35.95 8.17 -50.13
C LYS A 23 36.73 7.00 -50.72
N ASN A 24 36.52 5.80 -50.17
CA ASN A 24 37.04 4.52 -50.68
C ASN A 24 38.56 4.48 -50.91
N THR A 25 39.33 5.17 -50.06
CA THR A 25 40.80 5.22 -50.17
C THR A 25 41.44 5.35 -48.80
N ASN A 26 42.70 4.94 -48.69
CA ASN A 26 43.49 5.15 -47.48
C ASN A 26 43.88 6.63 -47.34
N PHE A 27 43.88 7.12 -46.11
CA PHE A 27 44.15 8.51 -45.81
C PHE A 27 45.15 8.63 -44.66
N ASN A 28 46.18 9.45 -44.87
CA ASN A 28 47.15 9.80 -43.86
C ASN A 28 47.20 11.32 -43.76
N VAL A 29 46.96 11.87 -42.57
CA VAL A 29 47.09 13.31 -42.32
C VAL A 29 47.83 13.55 -41.02
N LYS A 30 48.87 14.40 -41.10
CA LYS A 30 49.68 14.78 -39.95
C LYS A 30 50.02 16.26 -39.90
N PHE A 31 50.27 16.77 -38.69
CA PHE A 31 50.77 18.13 -38.47
C PHE A 31 49.95 19.21 -39.22
N SER A 32 48.64 19.00 -39.34
CA SER A 32 47.76 19.86 -40.13
C SER A 32 46.68 20.50 -39.25
N ASN A 33 46.16 21.64 -39.69
CA ASN A 33 45.17 22.43 -38.97
C ASN A 33 43.85 22.49 -39.74
N PHE A 34 42.74 22.25 -39.04
CA PHE A 34 41.38 22.31 -39.56
C PHE A 34 40.56 23.31 -38.74
N ILE A 35 40.26 24.46 -39.32
CA ILE A 35 39.71 25.61 -38.61
C ILE A 35 38.42 26.11 -39.28
N GLU A 36 37.35 26.29 -38.51
CA GLU A 36 36.09 26.90 -38.98
C GLU A 36 35.47 26.20 -40.20
N ASN A 37 35.67 24.89 -40.37
CA ASN A 37 35.06 24.16 -41.49
C ASN A 37 33.63 23.76 -41.17
N TYR A 38 32.77 23.74 -42.19
CA TYR A 38 31.33 23.50 -42.07
C TYR A 38 30.87 22.40 -43.02
N ALA A 39 30.15 21.41 -42.49
CA ALA A 39 29.44 20.42 -43.29
C ALA A 39 28.14 19.97 -42.63
N LYS A 40 27.39 19.09 -43.29
CA LYS A 40 26.30 18.37 -42.63
C LYS A 40 26.86 17.24 -41.77
N ASP A 41 27.64 16.32 -42.35
CA ASP A 41 28.41 15.30 -41.63
C ASP A 41 29.93 15.56 -41.74
N GLY A 42 30.66 15.52 -40.62
CA GLY A 42 32.12 15.68 -40.63
C GLY A 42 32.53 17.11 -40.92
N GLY A 43 32.42 18.01 -39.94
CA GLY A 43 32.59 19.44 -40.14
C GLY A 43 33.94 19.80 -40.76
N ALA A 44 35.02 19.12 -40.38
CA ALA A 44 36.29 19.15 -41.12
C ALA A 44 36.43 17.97 -42.08
N LEU A 45 36.42 16.74 -41.55
CA LEU A 45 36.73 15.52 -42.29
C LEU A 45 35.53 14.58 -42.31
N ALA A 46 35.19 14.08 -43.50
CA ALA A 46 34.28 12.94 -43.66
C ALA A 46 35.02 11.76 -44.29
N LEU A 47 35.04 10.62 -43.60
CA LEU A 47 35.79 9.42 -43.95
C LEU A 47 34.81 8.29 -44.30
N ILE A 48 34.64 8.09 -45.60
CA ILE A 48 33.62 7.19 -46.14
C ILE A 48 34.30 6.00 -46.80
N CYS A 49 34.00 4.81 -46.31
CA CYS A 49 34.43 3.57 -46.95
C CYS A 49 33.24 2.73 -47.45
N SER A 50 33.47 1.92 -48.47
CA SER A 50 32.51 0.94 -48.98
C SER A 50 32.72 -0.41 -48.27
N PRO A 51 31.70 -1.27 -48.16
CA PRO A 51 31.83 -2.55 -47.45
C PRO A 51 32.86 -3.50 -48.09
N SER A 52 33.09 -3.34 -49.40
CA SER A 52 33.98 -4.18 -50.19
C SER A 52 35.46 -3.77 -50.14
N ILE A 53 35.80 -2.71 -49.39
CA ILE A 53 37.15 -2.15 -49.32
C ILE A 53 37.52 -1.94 -47.84
N THR A 54 38.76 -2.26 -47.49
CA THR A 54 39.35 -1.90 -46.20
C THR A 54 40.03 -0.54 -46.35
N CYS A 55 39.54 0.47 -45.61
CA CYS A 55 40.15 1.80 -45.62
C CYS A 55 40.92 2.01 -44.31
N ILE A 56 42.18 2.41 -44.43
CA ILE A 56 43.03 2.77 -43.29
C ILE A 56 43.13 4.29 -43.22
N TYR A 57 42.75 4.85 -42.07
CA TYR A 57 42.79 6.28 -41.80
C TYR A 57 43.76 6.57 -40.65
N ASP A 58 44.94 7.07 -40.98
CA ASP A 58 45.94 7.53 -40.01
C ASP A 58 45.79 9.04 -39.80
N ILE A 59 45.30 9.45 -38.63
CA ILE A 59 45.10 10.85 -38.28
C ILE A 59 45.92 11.12 -37.03
N ASP A 60 47.07 11.77 -37.18
CA ASP A 60 48.08 11.88 -36.12
C ASP A 60 48.61 13.31 -35.98
N THR A 61 48.57 13.87 -34.77
CA THR A 61 49.16 15.18 -34.44
C THR A 61 48.60 16.34 -35.28
N ASN A 62 47.27 16.40 -35.42
CA ASN A 62 46.56 17.50 -36.09
C ASN A 62 45.79 18.37 -35.08
N GLN A 63 45.40 19.57 -35.48
CA GLN A 63 44.55 20.46 -34.68
C GLN A 63 43.20 20.69 -35.35
N PHE A 64 42.12 20.54 -34.59
CA PHE A 64 40.74 20.79 -35.03
C PHE A 64 40.10 21.87 -34.15
N THR A 65 39.75 23.02 -34.73
CA THR A 65 39.22 24.17 -33.99
C THR A 65 37.95 24.72 -34.65
N SER A 66 36.90 24.95 -33.88
CA SER A 66 35.66 25.61 -34.34
C SER A 66 35.02 24.98 -35.59
N ASN A 67 35.16 23.68 -35.81
CA ASN A 67 34.53 22.99 -36.93
C ASN A 67 33.07 22.61 -36.59
N TYR A 68 32.18 22.73 -37.55
CA TYR A 68 30.74 22.60 -37.33
C TYR A 68 30.13 21.55 -38.26
N ALA A 69 29.38 20.62 -37.69
CA ALA A 69 28.53 19.69 -38.43
C ALA A 69 27.07 19.83 -37.97
N THR A 70 26.13 19.87 -38.91
CA THR A 70 24.70 19.99 -38.55
C THR A 70 24.14 18.72 -37.94
N THR A 71 24.71 17.55 -38.25
CA THR A 71 24.16 16.24 -37.84
C THR A 71 25.13 15.42 -36.99
N LYS A 72 26.39 15.27 -37.40
CA LYS A 72 27.37 14.44 -36.68
C LYS A 72 28.82 14.73 -37.02
N GLY A 73 29.70 14.50 -36.05
CA GLY A 73 31.15 14.57 -36.22
C GLY A 73 31.62 15.99 -36.49
N GLY A 74 31.59 16.85 -35.46
CA GLY A 74 31.85 18.28 -35.62
C GLY A 74 33.23 18.56 -36.22
N ALA A 75 34.26 17.80 -35.83
CA ALA A 75 35.51 17.76 -36.57
C ALA A 75 35.58 16.58 -37.54
N ILE A 76 35.40 15.34 -37.05
CA ILE A 76 35.61 14.13 -37.87
C ILE A 76 34.35 13.26 -37.86
N TYR A 77 33.90 12.83 -39.03
CA TYR A 77 32.91 11.78 -39.18
C TYR A 77 33.50 10.59 -39.93
N TYR A 78 33.24 9.36 -39.47
CA TYR A 78 33.56 8.15 -40.21
C TYR A 78 32.38 7.17 -40.22
N ASN A 79 32.17 6.48 -41.34
CA ASN A 79 31.02 5.60 -41.49
C ASN A 79 31.27 4.14 -41.10
N LYS A 80 32.53 3.67 -41.05
CA LYS A 80 32.87 2.23 -40.91
C LYS A 80 34.21 1.95 -40.25
N HIS A 81 35.30 2.41 -40.86
CA HIS A 81 36.63 2.16 -40.33
C HIS A 81 37.02 3.30 -39.42
N ARG A 82 37.21 3.00 -38.12
CA ARG A 82 37.59 4.01 -37.13
C ARG A 82 39.02 4.50 -37.42
N PRO A 83 39.28 5.83 -37.40
CA PRO A 83 40.63 6.34 -37.55
C PRO A 83 41.59 5.86 -36.47
N GLN A 84 42.85 5.71 -36.86
CA GLN A 84 43.96 5.30 -36.02
C GLN A 84 44.82 6.51 -35.65
N LYS A 85 45.64 6.35 -34.59
CA LYS A 85 46.59 7.37 -34.09
C LYS A 85 45.97 8.68 -33.59
N LEU A 86 44.71 8.59 -33.16
CA LEU A 86 43.92 9.74 -32.71
C LEU A 86 44.48 10.45 -31.46
N SER A 87 45.23 9.74 -30.60
CA SER A 87 45.67 10.21 -29.27
C SER A 87 46.47 11.52 -29.28
N ASN A 88 47.19 11.81 -30.37
CA ASN A 88 48.07 12.98 -30.46
C ASN A 88 47.38 14.21 -31.07
N ASN A 89 46.14 14.08 -31.54
CA ASN A 89 45.41 15.20 -32.12
C ASN A 89 44.86 16.10 -31.01
N VAL A 90 44.76 17.39 -31.31
CA VAL A 90 44.22 18.40 -30.40
C VAL A 90 42.88 18.87 -30.94
N PHE A 91 41.81 18.60 -30.19
CA PHE A 91 40.49 19.15 -30.45
C PHE A 91 40.28 20.38 -29.56
N ASN A 92 40.42 21.56 -30.17
CA ASN A 92 40.23 22.83 -29.47
C ASN A 92 38.74 23.16 -29.32
N ILE A 93 38.45 24.15 -28.48
CA ILE A 93 37.09 24.63 -28.24
C ILE A 93 36.37 25.05 -29.53
N GLY A 94 35.05 24.90 -29.54
CA GLY A 94 34.17 25.38 -30.62
C GLY A 94 33.81 24.33 -31.67
N ASN A 95 34.40 23.12 -31.64
CA ASN A 95 33.89 22.04 -32.49
C ASN A 95 32.48 21.66 -32.04
N TYR A 96 31.53 21.53 -32.97
CA TYR A 96 30.13 21.28 -32.65
C TYR A 96 29.47 20.31 -33.63
N ALA A 97 28.74 19.35 -33.07
CA ALA A 97 27.72 18.58 -33.75
C ALA A 97 26.71 18.06 -32.72
N PRO A 98 25.44 17.82 -33.09
CA PRO A 98 24.47 17.19 -32.20
C PRO A 98 24.92 15.81 -31.68
N TYR A 99 25.61 15.04 -32.52
CA TYR A 99 26.22 13.76 -32.20
C TYR A 99 27.73 13.82 -32.47
N GLY A 100 28.55 13.66 -31.43
CA GLY A 100 30.01 13.66 -31.54
C GLY A 100 30.61 15.01 -31.96
N PRO A 101 30.74 15.99 -31.04
CA PRO A 101 31.30 17.31 -31.36
C PRO A 101 32.71 17.25 -31.92
N GLU A 102 33.55 16.34 -31.41
CA GLU A 102 34.90 16.11 -31.94
C GLU A 102 34.85 15.05 -33.03
N MET A 103 34.24 13.91 -32.71
CA MET A 103 34.23 12.76 -33.60
C MET A 103 32.94 11.97 -33.45
N ALA A 104 32.42 11.47 -34.57
CA ALA A 104 31.25 10.62 -34.59
C ALA A 104 31.48 9.38 -35.45
N GLY A 105 31.12 8.22 -34.90
CA GLY A 105 31.13 6.94 -35.58
C GLY A 105 29.74 6.47 -36.01
N TYR A 106 29.65 5.19 -36.35
CA TYR A 106 28.39 4.48 -36.57
C TYR A 106 27.95 3.75 -35.28
N PRO A 107 26.66 3.39 -35.15
CA PRO A 107 26.16 2.56 -34.06
C PRO A 107 26.97 1.27 -33.90
N TYR A 108 27.55 1.08 -32.72
CA TYR A 108 28.44 -0.03 -32.43
C TYR A 108 27.80 -1.02 -31.47
N SER A 109 27.26 -0.54 -30.34
CA SER A 109 26.66 -1.39 -29.32
C SER A 109 25.47 -0.71 -28.65
N VAL A 110 24.77 -1.48 -27.83
CA VAL A 110 23.79 -0.97 -26.87
C VAL A 110 24.45 -0.85 -25.50
N ILE A 111 23.94 0.05 -24.67
CA ILE A 111 24.32 0.19 -23.26
C ILE A 111 23.08 0.35 -22.40
N VAL A 112 23.07 -0.27 -21.22
CA VAL A 112 22.06 -0.01 -20.19
C VAL A 112 22.50 1.20 -19.38
N GLN A 113 21.76 2.30 -19.46
CA GLN A 113 22.08 3.50 -18.68
C GLN A 113 21.60 3.36 -17.24
N SER A 114 20.37 2.90 -17.07
CA SER A 114 19.75 2.69 -15.76
C SER A 114 18.52 1.81 -15.87
N TYR A 115 18.18 1.11 -14.79
CA TYR A 115 16.90 0.41 -14.66
C TYR A 115 16.51 0.25 -13.19
N ASP A 116 15.21 0.17 -12.94
CA ASP A 116 14.69 -0.05 -11.58
C ASP A 116 14.74 -1.53 -11.23
N ASN A 117 15.71 -1.93 -10.41
CA ASN A 117 15.86 -3.31 -9.96
C ASN A 117 14.88 -3.65 -8.83
N ILE A 118 13.62 -3.93 -9.20
CA ILE A 118 12.55 -4.34 -8.29
C ILE A 118 12.24 -5.84 -8.43
N PRO A 119 11.83 -6.52 -7.33
CA PRO A 119 11.40 -7.92 -7.41
C PRO A 119 10.20 -8.11 -8.34
N LEU A 120 10.33 -9.01 -9.32
CA LEU A 120 9.35 -9.23 -10.36
C LEU A 120 8.38 -10.35 -10.02
N ALA A 121 7.13 -10.19 -10.42
CA ALA A 121 6.15 -11.28 -10.47
C ALA A 121 6.08 -11.82 -11.90
N SER A 122 6.31 -13.13 -12.06
CA SER A 122 6.33 -13.77 -13.38
C SER A 122 5.01 -13.59 -14.11
N GLY A 123 5.05 -13.10 -15.35
CA GLY A 123 3.88 -12.85 -16.19
C GLY A 123 3.12 -11.54 -15.91
N GLN A 124 3.51 -10.78 -14.88
CA GLN A 124 2.92 -9.47 -14.59
C GLN A 124 3.68 -8.33 -15.26
N ALA A 125 2.99 -7.19 -15.39
CA ALA A 125 3.55 -6.00 -16.01
C ALA A 125 4.61 -5.36 -15.09
N TYR A 126 5.81 -5.14 -15.63
CA TYR A 126 6.90 -4.47 -14.95
C TYR A 126 6.53 -3.04 -14.57
N GLN A 127 6.75 -2.67 -13.32
CA GLN A 127 6.34 -1.37 -12.77
C GLN A 127 7.48 -0.35 -12.67
N GLY A 128 8.62 -0.63 -13.31
CA GLY A 128 9.79 0.26 -13.33
C GLY A 128 10.07 0.81 -14.72
N LEU A 129 11.19 1.53 -14.81
CA LEU A 129 11.73 2.08 -16.06
C LEU A 129 13.04 1.38 -16.42
N ILE A 130 13.26 1.17 -17.73
CA ILE A 130 14.57 0.75 -18.26
C ILE A 130 14.99 1.76 -19.31
N LYS A 131 16.15 2.36 -19.11
CA LYS A 131 16.76 3.33 -20.02
C LYS A 131 17.97 2.71 -20.71
N ILE A 132 17.89 2.62 -22.03
CA ILE A 132 18.95 2.08 -22.88
C ILE A 132 19.47 3.17 -23.83
N GLY A 133 20.74 3.10 -24.16
CA GLY A 133 21.38 3.96 -25.15
C GLY A 133 22.00 3.14 -26.27
N ILE A 134 22.07 3.72 -27.47
CA ILE A 134 22.91 3.22 -28.56
C ILE A 134 24.22 3.99 -28.51
N ILE A 135 25.34 3.28 -28.49
CA ILE A 135 26.68 3.87 -28.43
C ILE A 135 27.51 3.54 -29.67
N ASP A 136 28.43 4.42 -30.01
CA ASP A 136 29.47 4.16 -31.00
C ASP A 136 30.68 3.43 -30.40
N ALA A 137 31.68 3.17 -31.23
CA ALA A 137 32.90 2.47 -30.83
C ALA A 137 33.77 3.26 -29.83
N ASP A 138 33.48 4.54 -29.64
CA ASP A 138 34.13 5.44 -28.68
C ASP A 138 33.30 5.60 -27.40
N GLY A 139 32.15 4.91 -27.30
CA GLY A 139 31.26 4.96 -26.14
C GLY A 139 30.34 6.18 -26.10
N GLN A 140 30.27 6.97 -27.17
CA GLN A 140 29.38 8.13 -27.26
C GLN A 140 27.98 7.71 -27.68
N ILE A 141 26.95 8.32 -27.09
CA ILE A 141 25.55 8.06 -27.44
C ILE A 141 25.27 8.61 -28.83
N VAL A 142 24.69 7.78 -29.70
CA VAL A 142 24.34 8.15 -31.08
C VAL A 142 23.04 8.95 -31.10
N THR A 143 23.12 10.24 -30.79
CA THR A 143 21.95 11.12 -30.56
C THR A 143 21.14 11.48 -31.80
N ASN A 144 21.52 11.01 -32.98
CA ASN A 144 20.79 11.21 -34.23
C ASN A 144 20.21 9.92 -34.81
N ASP A 145 20.33 8.80 -34.09
CA ASP A 145 19.64 7.57 -34.47
C ASP A 145 18.19 7.63 -33.95
N ASN A 146 17.26 7.74 -34.89
CA ASN A 146 15.82 7.64 -34.67
C ASN A 146 15.30 6.31 -35.24
N SER A 147 16.07 5.22 -35.10
CA SER A 147 15.65 3.92 -35.60
C SER A 147 14.33 3.49 -34.94
N SER A 148 13.26 3.55 -35.71
CA SER A 148 11.97 3.00 -35.38
C SER A 148 11.92 1.54 -35.83
N ALA A 149 11.89 0.60 -34.89
CA ALA A 149 11.42 -0.74 -35.17
C ALA A 149 9.89 -0.66 -35.35
N THR A 150 9.45 -0.55 -36.60
CA THR A 150 8.05 -0.59 -37.01
C THR A 150 7.47 -1.96 -36.67
N ASP A 151 6.61 -2.04 -35.65
CA ASP A 151 5.20 -2.46 -35.74
C ASP A 151 4.68 -2.62 -34.30
N GLN A 152 3.73 -1.78 -33.89
CA GLN A 152 3.11 -1.84 -32.56
C GLN A 152 2.28 -3.12 -32.36
N ASN A 153 2.21 -4.03 -33.36
CA ASN A 153 1.37 -5.22 -33.32
C ASN A 153 2.08 -6.57 -33.55
N THR A 154 3.39 -6.64 -33.79
CA THR A 154 4.09 -7.93 -33.86
C THR A 154 4.82 -8.22 -32.55
N LYS A 155 4.04 -8.61 -31.54
CA LYS A 155 4.59 -9.26 -30.34
C LYS A 155 5.07 -10.66 -30.76
N ILE A 156 6.28 -10.74 -31.34
CA ILE A 156 6.97 -12.02 -31.50
C ILE A 156 7.20 -12.52 -30.07
N SER A 157 6.67 -13.70 -29.76
CA SER A 157 6.61 -14.24 -28.40
C SER A 157 7.96 -14.11 -27.67
N GLY A 158 8.03 -13.18 -26.70
CA GLY A 158 9.20 -12.97 -25.84
C GLY A 158 10.14 -11.82 -26.23
N GLU A 159 9.93 -11.17 -27.38
CA GLU A 159 10.72 -10.01 -27.81
C GLU A 159 9.90 -8.72 -27.72
N TYR A 160 10.49 -7.68 -27.14
CA TYR A 160 9.90 -6.35 -27.05
C TYR A 160 10.73 -5.38 -27.86
N LEU A 161 10.07 -4.64 -28.75
CA LEU A 161 10.69 -3.63 -29.59
C LEU A 161 10.31 -2.25 -29.06
N ILE A 162 11.27 -1.33 -29.04
CA ILE A 162 11.04 0.06 -28.68
C ILE A 162 11.70 0.98 -29.70
N GLN A 163 11.06 2.12 -29.94
CA GLN A 163 11.64 3.18 -30.74
C GLN A 163 12.64 3.96 -29.90
N VAL A 164 13.78 4.24 -30.51
CA VAL A 164 14.84 5.02 -29.91
C VAL A 164 14.68 6.46 -30.41
N GLU A 165 14.63 7.42 -29.49
CA GLU A 165 14.62 8.84 -29.81
C GLU A 165 15.93 9.47 -29.35
N ASN A 166 16.63 10.14 -30.26
CA ASN A 166 17.94 10.71 -30.01
C ASN A 166 18.93 9.71 -29.38
N GLY A 167 18.98 8.48 -29.90
CA GLY A 167 19.89 7.45 -29.41
C GLY A 167 19.53 6.85 -28.04
N ILE A 168 18.39 7.23 -27.45
CA ILE A 168 17.91 6.71 -26.16
C ILE A 168 16.55 6.03 -26.32
N GLY A 169 16.44 4.80 -25.84
CA GLY A 169 15.17 4.07 -25.72
C GLY A 169 14.75 3.98 -24.25
N ILE A 170 13.47 4.21 -23.94
CA ILE A 170 12.94 4.16 -22.57
C ILE A 170 11.73 3.24 -22.49
N PHE A 171 11.89 2.05 -21.92
CA PHE A 171 10.75 1.19 -21.61
C PHE A 171 10.01 1.77 -20.40
N GLN A 172 8.76 2.22 -20.64
CA GLN A 172 7.90 2.80 -19.64
C GLN A 172 7.21 1.73 -18.78
N VAL A 173 6.67 2.19 -17.65
CA VAL A 173 5.86 1.40 -16.72
C VAL A 173 4.75 0.66 -17.48
N GLY A 174 4.62 -0.64 -17.23
CA GLY A 174 3.56 -1.48 -17.79
C GLY A 174 3.82 -2.03 -19.19
N MET A 175 4.87 -1.59 -19.89
CA MET A 175 5.16 -2.04 -21.27
C MET A 175 5.67 -3.48 -21.34
N LEU A 176 6.47 -3.88 -20.35
CA LEU A 176 7.17 -5.17 -20.34
C LEU A 176 6.51 -6.16 -19.40
N LYS A 177 6.56 -7.44 -19.77
CA LYS A 177 6.29 -8.57 -18.88
C LYS A 177 7.46 -9.54 -18.96
N PHE A 178 7.97 -9.92 -17.80
CA PHE A 178 9.07 -10.86 -17.67
C PHE A 178 8.55 -12.21 -17.15
N TYR A 179 9.21 -13.29 -17.58
CA TYR A 179 8.80 -14.65 -17.29
C TYR A 179 9.99 -15.43 -16.73
N SER A 180 9.79 -16.05 -15.57
CA SER A 180 10.72 -17.00 -14.95
C SER A 180 10.00 -17.75 -13.84
N MET A 181 10.62 -18.80 -13.29
CA MET A 181 10.04 -19.52 -12.17
C MET A 181 9.93 -18.59 -10.94
N PRO A 182 8.77 -18.51 -10.25
CA PRO A 182 8.62 -17.69 -9.06
C PRO A 182 9.65 -18.05 -7.98
N GLY A 183 10.33 -17.05 -7.42
CA GLY A 183 11.41 -17.23 -6.45
C GLY A 183 12.82 -17.34 -7.04
N SER A 184 12.98 -17.43 -8.37
CA SER A 184 14.30 -17.43 -9.01
C SER A 184 15.08 -16.14 -8.73
N LYS A 185 16.39 -16.26 -8.65
CA LYS A 185 17.31 -15.16 -8.34
C LYS A 185 18.25 -14.89 -9.51
N ASN A 186 18.60 -13.62 -9.71
CA ASN A 186 19.59 -13.19 -10.70
C ASN A 186 19.30 -13.70 -12.13
N VAL A 187 18.04 -13.63 -12.55
CA VAL A 187 17.61 -14.04 -13.90
C VAL A 187 18.02 -12.97 -14.90
N SER A 188 18.75 -13.35 -15.94
CA SER A 188 19.24 -12.42 -16.96
C SER A 188 18.26 -12.27 -18.12
N PHE A 189 18.12 -11.04 -18.60
CA PHE A 189 17.36 -10.71 -19.81
C PHE A 189 18.28 -9.99 -20.79
N LYS A 190 18.25 -10.47 -22.02
CA LYS A 190 19.09 -9.99 -23.11
C LYS A 190 18.49 -8.72 -23.73
N ILE A 191 19.34 -7.72 -23.95
CA ILE A 191 19.06 -6.50 -24.69
C ILE A 191 19.98 -6.47 -25.92
N GLN A 192 19.40 -6.22 -27.08
CA GLN A 192 20.11 -6.03 -28.34
C GLN A 192 19.35 -5.04 -29.21
N SER A 193 20.05 -4.31 -30.08
CA SER A 193 19.43 -3.49 -31.11
C SER A 193 19.33 -4.27 -32.41
N SER A 194 18.15 -4.27 -33.03
CA SER A 194 17.96 -4.79 -34.39
C SER A 194 18.53 -3.88 -35.48
N SER A 195 18.84 -2.60 -35.16
CA SER A 195 19.44 -1.66 -36.11
C SER A 195 20.94 -1.89 -36.33
N ILE A 196 21.59 -2.67 -35.47
CA ILE A 196 23.03 -2.93 -35.52
C ILE A 196 23.28 -4.33 -36.10
N ASP A 197 23.95 -4.40 -37.24
CA ASP A 197 24.43 -5.66 -37.82
C ASP A 197 25.71 -6.13 -37.10
N THR A 198 25.54 -6.96 -36.08
CA THR A 198 26.66 -7.48 -35.27
C THR A 198 27.70 -8.24 -36.10
N ASN A 199 27.28 -9.01 -37.12
CA ASN A 199 28.20 -9.76 -37.98
C ASN A 199 29.04 -8.83 -38.85
N TYR A 200 28.46 -7.71 -39.27
CA TYR A 200 29.18 -6.66 -39.97
C TYR A 200 30.20 -5.97 -39.05
N ILE A 201 29.80 -5.61 -37.82
CA ILE A 201 30.71 -4.96 -36.85
C ILE A 201 31.90 -5.87 -36.51
N MET A 202 31.66 -7.15 -36.21
CA MET A 202 32.74 -8.10 -35.88
C MET A 202 33.78 -8.22 -37.00
N ARG A 203 33.34 -8.22 -38.26
CA ARG A 203 34.25 -8.28 -39.42
C ARG A 203 35.09 -7.02 -39.57
N VAL A 204 34.50 -5.84 -39.37
CA VAL A 204 35.19 -4.55 -39.55
C VAL A 204 36.23 -4.31 -38.46
N PHE A 205 35.97 -4.74 -37.23
CA PHE A 205 36.91 -4.58 -36.11
C PHE A 205 37.84 -5.78 -35.90
N GLU A 206 37.82 -6.77 -36.80
CA GLU A 206 38.63 -8.00 -36.70
C GLU A 206 38.47 -8.72 -35.34
N ILE A 207 37.26 -8.66 -34.77
CA ILE A 207 36.97 -9.24 -33.46
C ILE A 207 36.80 -10.74 -33.64
N SER A 208 37.66 -11.52 -32.97
CA SER A 208 37.58 -12.97 -33.00
C SER A 208 36.27 -13.44 -32.33
N PRO A 209 35.51 -14.38 -32.96
CA PRO A 209 34.32 -14.95 -32.34
C PRO A 209 34.57 -15.63 -30.98
N ASN A 210 35.81 -16.00 -30.71
CA ASN A 210 36.22 -16.69 -29.47
C ASN A 210 36.67 -15.74 -28.36
N ASP A 211 36.75 -14.43 -28.60
CA ASP A 211 37.07 -13.46 -27.56
C ASP A 211 35.83 -13.13 -26.74
N GLN A 212 35.57 -13.94 -25.71
CA GLN A 212 34.42 -13.80 -24.80
C GLN A 212 34.39 -12.46 -24.05
N THR A 213 35.46 -11.66 -24.12
CA THR A 213 35.60 -10.40 -23.37
C THR A 213 34.95 -9.19 -24.05
N LYS A 214 34.53 -9.29 -25.32
CA LYS A 214 33.90 -8.18 -26.07
C LYS A 214 32.60 -8.61 -26.74
N GLN A 215 31.52 -8.62 -25.97
CA GLN A 215 30.17 -8.76 -26.52
C GLN A 215 29.72 -7.42 -27.11
N ILE A 216 29.38 -7.41 -28.40
CA ILE A 216 28.90 -6.23 -29.14
C ILE A 216 27.41 -6.35 -29.35
N ASN A 217 26.69 -5.21 -29.24
CA ASN A 217 25.25 -5.15 -29.46
C ASN A 217 24.49 -6.16 -28.58
N LEU A 218 25.01 -6.38 -27.38
CA LEU A 218 24.52 -7.38 -26.46
C LEU A 218 24.79 -6.92 -25.03
N GLU A 219 23.71 -6.67 -24.32
CA GLU A 219 23.74 -6.30 -22.90
C GLU A 219 22.75 -7.16 -22.11
N TYR A 220 22.96 -7.21 -20.79
CA TYR A 220 22.10 -7.98 -19.89
C TYR A 220 21.64 -7.13 -18.71
N ILE A 221 20.36 -7.25 -18.40
CA ILE A 221 19.79 -6.81 -17.12
C ILE A 221 19.42 -8.03 -16.29
N TYR A 222 19.44 -7.87 -14.98
CA TYR A 222 19.24 -8.97 -14.04
C TYR A 222 18.12 -8.61 -13.07
N PHE A 223 17.21 -9.56 -12.86
CA PHE A 223 16.11 -9.40 -11.92
C PHE A 223 15.95 -10.61 -11.01
N ASP A 224 15.47 -10.34 -9.82
CA ASP A 224 14.95 -11.35 -8.90
C ASP A 224 13.45 -11.51 -9.10
N PHE A 225 12.97 -12.75 -9.08
CA PHE A 225 11.55 -13.07 -9.09
C PHE A 225 11.07 -13.37 -7.67
N ARG A 226 10.00 -12.70 -7.25
CA ARG A 226 9.34 -13.02 -5.98
C ARG A 226 8.44 -14.24 -6.12
N GLN A 227 8.12 -14.87 -5.00
CA GLN A 227 7.02 -15.83 -4.94
C GLN A 227 5.68 -15.13 -5.20
N CYS A 228 4.70 -15.89 -5.68
CA CYS A 228 3.34 -15.39 -5.83
C CYS A 228 2.75 -15.08 -4.45
N GLN A 229 1.98 -14.01 -4.36
CA GLN A 229 1.47 -13.46 -3.11
C GLN A 229 -0.02 -13.81 -2.91
N SER A 230 -0.56 -13.47 -1.74
CA SER A 230 -2.01 -13.43 -1.54
C SER A 230 -2.67 -12.63 -2.68
N GLY A 231 -3.74 -13.19 -3.21
CA GLY A 231 -4.48 -12.68 -4.36
C GLY A 231 -3.94 -13.10 -5.73
N GLU A 232 -2.86 -13.88 -5.73
CA GLU A 232 -2.27 -14.47 -6.92
C GLU A 232 -2.31 -16.00 -6.84
N ILE A 233 -2.12 -16.64 -7.97
CA ILE A 233 -1.95 -18.09 -8.11
C ILE A 233 -0.68 -18.39 -8.86
N ASN A 234 -0.07 -19.53 -8.56
CA ASN A 234 1.07 -20.03 -9.32
C ASN A 234 0.57 -21.05 -10.35
N SER A 235 0.43 -20.60 -11.60
CA SER A 235 -0.02 -21.45 -12.71
C SER A 235 1.01 -21.42 -13.83
N ASN A 236 1.50 -22.60 -14.24
CA ASN A 236 2.53 -22.75 -15.28
C ASN A 236 3.79 -21.88 -15.05
N GLY A 237 4.22 -21.68 -13.80
CA GLY A 237 5.38 -20.86 -13.45
C GLY A 237 5.13 -19.35 -13.58
N GLN A 238 3.87 -18.91 -13.53
CA GLN A 238 3.48 -17.50 -13.59
C GLN A 238 2.64 -17.13 -12.38
N CYS A 239 2.76 -15.88 -11.92
CA CYS A 239 1.92 -15.32 -10.87
C CYS A 239 0.74 -14.59 -11.49
N ILE A 240 -0.40 -15.26 -11.56
CA ILE A 240 -1.63 -14.73 -12.15
C ILE A 240 -2.50 -14.14 -11.05
N LYS A 241 -2.95 -12.90 -11.21
CA LYS A 241 -3.89 -12.25 -10.28
C LYS A 241 -5.30 -12.79 -10.49
N CYS A 242 -6.01 -13.09 -9.40
CA CYS A 242 -7.40 -13.51 -9.47
C CYS A 242 -8.32 -12.35 -9.88
N GLY A 243 -9.18 -12.58 -10.86
CA GLY A 243 -10.16 -11.62 -11.33
C GLY A 243 -11.42 -11.57 -10.46
N VAL A 244 -12.36 -10.70 -10.83
CA VAL A 244 -13.67 -10.56 -10.16
C VAL A 244 -14.39 -11.91 -10.11
N GLY A 245 -15.03 -12.21 -8.98
CA GLY A 245 -15.72 -13.48 -8.74
C GLY A 245 -14.81 -14.60 -8.25
N TYR A 246 -13.49 -14.35 -8.14
CA TYR A 246 -12.53 -15.33 -7.64
C TYR A 246 -11.55 -14.72 -6.63
N TYR A 247 -10.91 -15.56 -5.82
CA TYR A 247 -9.91 -15.14 -4.85
C TYR A 247 -8.78 -16.16 -4.65
N SER A 248 -7.69 -15.74 -4.00
CA SER A 248 -6.60 -16.60 -3.51
C SER A 248 -6.00 -16.01 -2.23
N LEU A 249 -5.75 -16.82 -1.20
CA LEU A 249 -5.28 -16.33 0.11
C LEU A 249 -3.82 -16.67 0.42
N ASN A 250 -3.16 -17.51 -0.39
CA ASN A 250 -1.84 -18.05 -0.04
C ASN A 250 -0.81 -18.02 -1.19
N GLY A 251 -1.16 -17.57 -2.40
CA GLY A 251 -0.23 -17.50 -3.54
C GLY A 251 0.21 -18.85 -4.14
N PHE A 252 -0.01 -19.96 -3.43
CA PHE A 252 0.39 -21.32 -3.82
C PHE A 252 -0.73 -22.12 -4.47
N ASN A 253 -1.96 -21.62 -4.43
CA ASN A 253 -3.09 -22.29 -5.06
C ASN A 253 -2.84 -22.47 -6.57
N PRO A 254 -3.18 -23.65 -7.14
CA PRO A 254 -2.98 -23.92 -8.56
C PRO A 254 -3.98 -23.19 -9.46
N SER A 255 -5.13 -22.79 -8.91
CA SER A 255 -6.20 -22.06 -9.58
C SER A 255 -6.86 -21.09 -8.61
N CYS A 256 -7.48 -20.03 -9.14
CA CYS A 256 -8.26 -19.11 -8.33
C CYS A 256 -9.53 -19.82 -7.84
N ILE A 257 -9.90 -19.55 -6.59
CA ILE A 257 -11.06 -20.17 -5.94
C ILE A 257 -12.27 -19.30 -6.25
N GLU A 258 -13.39 -19.92 -6.62
CA GLU A 258 -14.65 -19.22 -6.86
C GLU A 258 -15.14 -18.55 -5.57
N CYS A 259 -15.76 -17.37 -5.71
CA CYS A 259 -16.25 -16.63 -4.56
C CYS A 259 -17.28 -17.46 -3.77
N MET A 260 -17.14 -17.44 -2.45
CA MET A 260 -17.99 -18.20 -1.54
C MET A 260 -19.41 -17.63 -1.50
N GLU A 261 -20.37 -18.47 -1.13
CA GLU A 261 -21.74 -18.01 -0.86
C GLU A 261 -21.74 -16.95 0.25
N ASN A 262 -22.64 -15.97 0.12
CA ASN A 262 -22.80 -14.85 1.04
C ASN A 262 -21.57 -13.91 1.13
N ALA A 263 -20.77 -13.86 0.06
CA ALA A 263 -19.70 -12.89 -0.13
C ALA A 263 -19.64 -12.35 -1.56
N GLU A 264 -18.98 -11.20 -1.71
CA GLU A 264 -18.59 -10.61 -2.98
C GLU A 264 -17.07 -10.49 -3.05
N CYS A 265 -16.48 -11.02 -4.11
CA CYS A 265 -15.03 -11.04 -4.31
C CYS A 265 -14.68 -10.13 -5.50
N PRO A 266 -14.16 -8.91 -5.27
CA PRO A 266 -13.75 -8.02 -6.36
C PRO A 266 -12.49 -8.53 -7.09
N GLY A 267 -11.81 -9.56 -6.56
CA GLY A 267 -10.59 -10.15 -7.12
C GLY A 267 -9.43 -10.09 -6.13
N GLY A 268 -8.30 -10.69 -6.52
CA GLY A 268 -7.14 -10.79 -5.65
C GLY A 268 -7.41 -11.65 -4.41
N ASP A 269 -7.15 -11.11 -3.23
CA ASP A 269 -7.39 -11.72 -1.92
C ASP A 269 -8.52 -11.06 -1.13
N ILE A 270 -9.24 -10.14 -1.78
CA ILE A 270 -10.30 -9.37 -1.14
C ILE A 270 -11.58 -10.19 -1.15
N ILE A 271 -12.17 -10.34 0.03
CA ILE A 271 -13.43 -11.04 0.27
C ILE A 271 -14.31 -10.13 1.12
N ASN A 272 -15.35 -9.58 0.50
CA ASN A 272 -16.34 -8.75 1.16
C ASN A 272 -17.50 -9.63 1.60
N VAL A 273 -17.70 -9.78 2.90
CA VAL A 273 -18.84 -10.56 3.42
C VAL A 273 -20.11 -9.73 3.27
N LEU A 274 -21.23 -10.35 2.88
CA LEU A 274 -22.51 -9.64 2.78
C LEU A 274 -23.03 -9.20 4.17
N PRO A 275 -23.85 -8.14 4.25
CA PRO A 275 -24.52 -7.75 5.49
C PRO A 275 -25.30 -8.91 6.10
N GLY A 276 -25.31 -9.03 7.42
CA GLY A 276 -25.90 -10.15 8.16
C GLY A 276 -24.99 -11.38 8.33
N PHE A 277 -23.80 -11.37 7.73
CA PHE A 277 -22.81 -12.44 7.85
C PHE A 277 -21.50 -11.95 8.46
N TRP A 278 -20.74 -12.89 9.02
CA TRP A 278 -19.49 -12.63 9.73
C TRP A 278 -18.46 -13.71 9.44
N ARG A 279 -17.19 -13.31 9.48
CA ARG A 279 -16.05 -14.22 9.40
C ARG A 279 -15.02 -13.86 10.47
N SER A 280 -14.29 -14.87 10.92
CA SER A 280 -13.32 -14.74 12.01
C SER A 280 -12.04 -14.01 11.62
N SER A 281 -11.62 -14.08 10.37
CA SER A 281 -10.39 -13.44 9.89
C SER A 281 -10.43 -13.21 8.38
N ASN A 282 -9.48 -12.41 7.89
CA ASN A 282 -9.31 -12.13 6.46
C ASN A 282 -8.89 -13.36 5.62
N ILE A 283 -8.37 -14.41 6.28
CA ILE A 283 -7.96 -15.68 5.66
C ILE A 283 -8.97 -16.83 5.90
N SER A 284 -9.98 -16.63 6.75
CA SER A 284 -11.00 -17.64 7.01
C SER A 284 -11.93 -17.76 5.82
N THR A 285 -12.14 -19.00 5.35
CA THR A 285 -13.12 -19.34 4.31
C THR A 285 -14.48 -19.74 4.90
N ASN A 286 -14.66 -19.64 6.22
CA ASN A 286 -15.92 -19.95 6.87
C ASN A 286 -16.71 -18.66 7.12
N ILE A 287 -17.82 -18.50 6.41
CA ILE A 287 -18.75 -17.37 6.54
C ILE A 287 -19.98 -17.86 7.29
N LEU A 288 -20.27 -17.23 8.42
CA LEU A 288 -21.36 -17.61 9.33
C LEU A 288 -22.41 -16.50 9.37
N PRO A 289 -23.71 -16.83 9.39
CA PRO A 289 -24.75 -15.85 9.65
C PRO A 289 -24.64 -15.32 11.08
N CYS A 290 -24.96 -14.05 11.27
CA CYS A 290 -24.97 -13.43 12.59
C CYS A 290 -26.21 -13.83 13.38
N LEU A 291 -26.07 -13.86 14.70
CA LEU A 291 -27.18 -14.18 15.61
C LEU A 291 -28.27 -13.10 15.58
N TYR A 292 -27.85 -11.87 15.25
CA TYR A 292 -28.70 -10.75 14.91
C TYR A 292 -28.17 -10.17 13.60
N ASP A 293 -28.97 -10.20 12.54
CA ASP A 293 -28.58 -9.80 11.19
C ASP A 293 -28.10 -8.35 11.11
N GLN A 294 -28.81 -7.42 11.77
CA GLN A 294 -28.46 -6.00 11.81
C GLN A 294 -27.20 -5.70 12.65
N ALA A 295 -26.70 -6.66 13.43
CA ALA A 295 -25.43 -6.49 14.15
C ALA A 295 -24.22 -6.58 13.22
N CYS A 296 -24.36 -7.19 12.04
CA CYS A 296 -23.27 -7.41 11.11
C CYS A 296 -23.45 -6.57 9.85
N ILE A 297 -22.58 -5.58 9.67
CA ILE A 297 -22.57 -4.76 8.46
C ILE A 297 -21.97 -5.55 7.28
N GLY A 298 -21.13 -6.55 7.56
CA GLY A 298 -20.35 -7.25 6.54
C GLY A 298 -19.11 -6.44 6.15
N ASN A 299 -18.65 -6.56 4.89
CA ASN A 299 -17.45 -5.93 4.28
C ASN A 299 -16.13 -6.72 4.43
N SER A 300 -15.03 -6.15 3.92
CA SER A 300 -13.67 -6.71 4.05
C SER A 300 -13.06 -6.48 5.43
N LEU A 301 -12.23 -7.41 5.87
CA LEU A 301 -11.37 -7.27 7.03
C LEU A 301 -10.01 -6.74 6.57
N ASP A 302 -9.70 -5.48 6.90
CA ASP A 302 -8.34 -4.96 6.82
C ASP A 302 -7.53 -5.41 8.03
N SER A 303 -6.28 -5.77 7.80
CA SER A 303 -5.32 -6.22 8.81
C SER A 303 -5.05 -5.23 9.96
N SER A 304 -5.55 -3.99 9.85
CA SER A 304 -5.40 -2.94 10.84
C SER A 304 -6.64 -2.72 11.73
N ASN A 305 -7.83 -3.26 11.39
CA ASN A 305 -9.05 -3.02 12.18
C ASN A 305 -10.05 -4.18 12.09
N ASN A 306 -10.02 -5.08 13.08
CA ASN A 306 -11.04 -6.12 13.27
C ASN A 306 -12.46 -5.56 13.55
N ALA A 307 -12.61 -4.25 13.74
CA ALA A 307 -13.84 -3.59 14.18
C ALA A 307 -14.82 -3.19 13.06
N LYS A 308 -14.53 -3.47 11.78
CA LYS A 308 -15.40 -3.00 10.66
C LYS A 308 -16.49 -3.98 10.20
N LEU A 309 -16.55 -5.20 10.75
CA LEU A 309 -17.62 -6.16 10.40
C LEU A 309 -18.89 -5.95 11.23
N CYS A 310 -18.76 -5.37 12.42
CA CYS A 310 -19.86 -5.17 13.36
C CYS A 310 -20.46 -3.77 13.22
N ASN A 311 -21.76 -3.69 13.48
CA ASN A 311 -22.47 -2.43 13.55
C ASN A 311 -22.12 -1.68 14.83
N PHE A 312 -22.33 -0.37 14.83
CA PHE A 312 -22.03 0.48 15.98
C PHE A 312 -22.76 -0.01 17.24
N GLY A 313 -22.05 -0.12 18.36
CA GLY A 313 -22.55 -0.69 19.61
C GLY A 313 -22.45 -2.22 19.71
N TYR A 314 -21.91 -2.90 18.70
CA TYR A 314 -21.66 -4.34 18.70
C TYR A 314 -20.18 -4.68 18.52
N GLU A 315 -19.70 -5.70 19.23
CA GLU A 315 -18.33 -6.22 19.14
C GLU A 315 -18.26 -7.75 19.34
N GLY A 316 -17.05 -8.29 19.17
CA GLY A 316 -16.75 -9.70 19.38
C GLY A 316 -17.19 -10.62 18.24
N ASN A 317 -17.11 -11.93 18.48
CA ASN A 317 -17.45 -12.92 17.47
C ASN A 317 -18.95 -12.89 17.15
N LEU A 318 -19.28 -12.93 15.85
CA LEU A 318 -20.65 -12.78 15.34
C LEU A 318 -21.35 -11.50 15.83
N CYS A 319 -20.58 -10.49 16.26
CA CYS A 319 -21.10 -9.21 16.77
C CYS A 319 -22.14 -9.41 17.88
N ASN A 320 -21.92 -10.37 18.78
CA ASN A 320 -22.89 -10.76 19.82
C ASN A 320 -22.68 -10.05 21.18
N HIS A 321 -21.59 -9.30 21.33
CA HIS A 321 -21.33 -8.51 22.53
C HIS A 321 -21.64 -7.03 22.26
N CYS A 322 -22.08 -6.33 23.31
CA CYS A 322 -22.34 -4.90 23.20
C CYS A 322 -21.04 -4.15 23.50
N SER A 323 -20.61 -3.29 22.58
CA SER A 323 -19.36 -2.54 22.72
C SER A 323 -19.55 -1.31 23.62
N ASN A 324 -18.44 -0.82 24.15
CA ASN A 324 -18.40 0.45 24.87
C ASN A 324 -17.51 1.42 24.09
N GLU A 325 -18.11 2.22 23.23
CA GLU A 325 -17.39 3.18 22.39
C GLU A 325 -17.75 4.62 22.80
N ASP A 326 -16.74 5.49 22.84
CA ASP A 326 -16.89 6.94 23.10
C ASP A 326 -17.66 7.32 24.38
N GLY A 327 -17.53 6.51 25.44
CA GLY A 327 -18.21 6.74 26.72
C GLY A 327 -19.71 6.42 26.72
N VAL A 328 -20.21 5.84 25.63
CA VAL A 328 -21.58 5.34 25.51
C VAL A 328 -21.59 3.84 25.81
N GLN A 329 -22.30 3.46 26.87
CA GLN A 329 -22.44 2.07 27.27
C GLN A 329 -23.65 1.44 26.58
N PHE A 330 -23.41 0.41 25.79
CA PHE A 330 -24.46 -0.41 25.20
C PHE A 330 -24.74 -1.61 26.10
N MET A 331 -26.02 -1.95 26.24
CA MET A 331 -26.47 -3.09 27.02
C MET A 331 -27.41 -3.95 26.21
N LYS A 332 -27.46 -5.25 26.54
CA LYS A 332 -28.36 -6.19 25.91
C LYS A 332 -29.82 -5.82 26.22
N LEU A 333 -30.59 -5.44 25.20
CA LEU A 333 -32.04 -5.30 25.29
C LEU A 333 -32.71 -6.67 25.22
N ASN A 334 -32.21 -7.53 24.33
CA ASN A 334 -32.66 -8.90 24.10
C ASN A 334 -31.45 -9.86 24.08
N ARG A 335 -31.68 -11.14 23.75
CA ARG A 335 -30.63 -12.19 23.73
C ARG A 335 -29.40 -11.80 22.89
N HIS A 336 -29.62 -11.09 21.77
CA HIS A 336 -28.60 -10.72 20.78
C HIS A 336 -28.63 -9.24 20.36
N GLU A 337 -29.57 -8.44 20.88
CA GLU A 337 -29.75 -7.03 20.49
C GLU A 337 -29.12 -6.10 21.54
N CYS A 338 -28.34 -5.13 21.08
CA CYS A 338 -27.68 -4.13 21.91
C CYS A 338 -28.38 -2.78 21.74
N GLY A 339 -28.69 -2.14 22.86
CA GLY A 339 -29.31 -0.82 22.90
C GLY A 339 -28.55 0.14 23.80
N LEU A 340 -28.79 1.43 23.59
CA LEU A 340 -28.20 2.51 24.38
C LEU A 340 -28.72 2.47 25.81
N PHE A 341 -27.83 2.39 26.79
CA PHE A 341 -28.21 2.54 28.19
C PHE A 341 -28.29 4.03 28.57
N ARG A 342 -29.49 4.52 28.89
CA ARG A 342 -29.70 5.91 29.31
C ARG A 342 -29.79 5.98 30.84
N ASN A 343 -28.85 6.67 31.48
CA ASN A 343 -28.74 6.84 32.95
C ASN A 343 -30.00 7.42 33.65
N SER A 344 -30.99 7.93 32.90
CA SER A 344 -32.26 8.44 33.45
C SER A 344 -33.10 7.38 34.17
N ASP A 345 -32.91 6.10 33.85
CA ASP A 345 -33.79 5.04 34.36
C ASP A 345 -33.46 4.63 35.80
N PHE A 346 -32.19 4.71 36.21
CA PHE A 346 -31.78 4.39 37.58
C PHE A 346 -32.30 5.41 38.61
N ALA A 347 -32.32 6.70 38.24
CA ALA A 347 -32.85 7.76 39.11
C ALA A 347 -34.37 7.62 39.32
N ASN A 348 -35.10 7.26 38.26
CA ASN A 348 -36.54 7.01 38.33
C ASN A 348 -36.85 5.74 39.14
N PHE A 349 -36.07 4.67 38.96
CA PHE A 349 -36.20 3.43 39.74
C PHE A 349 -35.95 3.67 41.23
N ARG A 350 -34.88 4.38 41.59
CA ARG A 350 -34.60 4.76 42.99
C ARG A 350 -35.74 5.59 43.61
N ARG A 351 -36.36 6.48 42.84
CA ARG A 351 -37.52 7.26 43.30
C ARG A 351 -38.72 6.35 43.58
N GLN A 352 -39.02 5.41 42.69
CA GLN A 352 -40.15 4.49 42.85
C GLN A 352 -39.98 3.57 44.07
N VAL A 353 -38.79 3.00 44.28
CA VAL A 353 -38.48 2.16 45.46
C VAL A 353 -38.62 2.96 46.75
N THR A 354 -38.16 4.21 46.76
CA THR A 354 -38.27 5.10 47.93
C THR A 354 -39.74 5.37 48.29
N VAL A 355 -40.57 5.70 47.30
CA VAL A 355 -42.00 5.96 47.50
C VAL A 355 -42.74 4.71 47.99
N ALA A 356 -42.49 3.55 47.38
CA ALA A 356 -43.11 2.29 47.79
C ALA A 356 -42.79 1.94 49.26
N THR A 357 -41.55 2.16 49.68
CA THR A 357 -41.10 1.89 51.06
C THR A 357 -41.82 2.78 52.06
N ILE A 358 -41.98 4.07 51.74
CA ILE A 358 -42.72 5.02 52.58
C ILE A 358 -44.18 4.57 52.72
N VAL A 359 -44.85 4.25 51.62
CA VAL A 359 -46.26 3.82 51.63
C VAL A 359 -46.46 2.57 52.51
N ILE A 360 -45.56 1.59 52.44
CA ILE A 360 -45.65 0.36 53.24
C ILE A 360 -45.51 0.67 54.74
N ILE A 361 -44.51 1.48 55.13
CA ILE A 361 -44.29 1.83 56.55
C ILE A 361 -45.50 2.55 57.13
N TYR A 362 -46.03 3.56 56.42
CA TYR A 362 -47.22 4.29 56.86
C TYR A 362 -48.47 3.40 56.92
N SER A 363 -48.62 2.48 55.98
CA SER A 363 -49.76 1.54 55.96
C SER A 363 -49.72 0.54 57.12
N MET A 364 -48.53 0.09 57.51
CA MET A 364 -48.36 -0.86 58.62
C MET A 364 -48.37 -0.19 60.01
N HIS A 365 -48.12 1.12 60.08
CA HIS A 365 -48.06 1.87 61.33
C HIS A 365 -49.29 1.68 62.23
N PRO A 366 -50.55 1.95 61.80
CA PRO A 366 -51.71 1.81 62.67
C PRO A 366 -51.93 0.37 63.15
N THR A 367 -51.64 -0.62 62.30
CA THR A 367 -51.82 -2.04 62.63
C THR A 367 -50.84 -2.48 63.73
N ILE A 368 -49.56 -2.16 63.59
CA ILE A 368 -48.52 -2.53 64.57
C ILE A 368 -48.72 -1.75 65.87
N THR A 369 -49.05 -0.46 65.81
CA THR A 369 -49.36 0.34 66.99
C THR A 369 -50.53 -0.28 67.77
N ARG A 370 -51.62 -0.65 67.10
CA ARG A 370 -52.78 -1.30 67.74
C ARG A 370 -52.39 -2.62 68.43
N MET A 371 -51.68 -3.51 67.72
CA MET A 371 -51.25 -4.80 68.26
C MET A 371 -50.30 -4.65 69.45
N THR A 372 -49.41 -3.65 69.40
CA THR A 372 -48.46 -3.38 70.48
C THR A 372 -49.18 -2.83 71.71
N THR A 373 -50.12 -1.89 71.54
CA THR A 373 -50.89 -1.34 72.67
C THR A 373 -51.81 -2.36 73.32
N SER A 374 -52.37 -3.30 72.54
CA SER A 374 -53.26 -4.34 73.11
C SER A 374 -52.56 -5.30 74.07
N LEU A 375 -51.24 -5.42 74.02
CA LEU A 375 -50.45 -6.21 74.98
C LEU A 375 -50.46 -5.62 76.40
N TYR A 376 -50.95 -4.39 76.59
CA TYR A 376 -51.00 -3.72 77.90
C TYR A 376 -52.41 -3.56 78.46
N PHE A 377 -53.45 -3.89 77.71
CA PHE A 377 -54.84 -3.75 78.18
C PHE A 377 -55.26 -4.97 78.99
N CYS A 378 -55.31 -4.79 80.31
CA CYS A 378 -55.75 -5.80 81.27
C CYS A 378 -57.10 -5.42 81.88
N MET A 379 -57.99 -6.40 82.08
CA MET A 379 -59.28 -6.23 82.72
C MET A 379 -59.40 -7.06 84.00
N GLU A 380 -60.15 -6.57 84.98
CA GLU A 380 -60.42 -7.28 86.24
C GLU A 380 -61.59 -8.26 86.05
N LEU A 381 -61.37 -9.55 86.34
CA LEU A 381 -62.40 -10.60 86.27
C LEU A 381 -62.94 -10.99 87.65
N ASP A 382 -62.10 -10.92 88.67
CA ASP A 382 -62.42 -11.14 90.08
C ASP A 382 -61.51 -10.26 90.95
N LYS A 383 -61.86 -10.04 92.23
CA LYS A 383 -61.16 -9.09 93.12
C LYS A 383 -59.66 -9.32 93.15
N GLY A 384 -58.90 -8.42 92.54
CA GLY A 384 -57.43 -8.47 92.50
C GLY A 384 -56.83 -9.39 91.43
N GLU A 385 -57.64 -9.93 90.51
CA GLU A 385 -57.18 -10.72 89.37
C GLU A 385 -57.36 -9.98 88.04
N TYR A 386 -56.23 -9.63 87.41
CA TYR A 386 -56.19 -8.96 86.11
C TYR A 386 -55.78 -9.93 85.01
N TRP A 387 -56.51 -9.92 83.89
CA TRP A 387 -56.30 -10.79 82.74
C TRP A 387 -56.23 -9.97 81.45
N LEU A 388 -55.43 -10.45 80.48
CA LEU A 388 -55.19 -9.73 79.24
C LEU A 388 -56.46 -9.72 78.38
N GLN A 389 -56.91 -8.53 77.95
CA GLN A 389 -58.18 -8.37 77.25
C GLN A 389 -58.20 -9.07 75.87
N GLN A 390 -57.05 -9.16 75.20
CA GLN A 390 -56.91 -9.82 73.90
C GLN A 390 -56.87 -11.36 74.00
N ASP A 391 -56.44 -11.89 75.15
CA ASP A 391 -56.34 -13.33 75.43
C ASP A 391 -56.52 -13.57 76.94
N LEU A 392 -57.75 -13.93 77.32
CA LEU A 392 -58.15 -14.17 78.72
C LEU A 392 -57.51 -15.42 79.32
N GLN A 393 -56.66 -16.16 78.60
CA GLN A 393 -55.83 -17.23 79.17
C GLN A 393 -54.55 -16.71 79.83
N VAL A 394 -54.18 -15.45 79.59
CA VAL A 394 -52.94 -14.87 80.10
C VAL A 394 -53.25 -13.95 81.29
N LYS A 395 -52.77 -14.33 82.47
CA LYS A 395 -52.88 -13.50 83.69
C LYS A 395 -51.87 -12.36 83.64
N CYS A 396 -52.34 -11.13 83.77
CA CYS A 396 -51.50 -9.94 83.71
C CYS A 396 -50.53 -9.87 84.90
N TRP A 397 -49.38 -9.24 84.64
CA TRP A 397 -48.32 -8.99 85.63
C TRP A 397 -47.68 -10.26 86.24
N THR A 398 -47.94 -11.43 85.65
CA THR A 398 -47.22 -12.66 85.94
C THR A 398 -45.87 -12.68 85.22
N LYS A 399 -44.97 -13.59 85.62
CA LYS A 399 -43.62 -13.71 85.04
C LYS A 399 -43.62 -13.81 83.51
N GLU A 400 -44.56 -14.56 82.93
CA GLU A 400 -44.67 -14.73 81.47
C GLU A 400 -45.17 -13.45 80.79
N HIS A 401 -46.26 -12.84 81.29
CA HIS A 401 -46.78 -11.58 80.76
C HIS A 401 -45.76 -10.44 80.86
N LEU A 402 -44.99 -10.38 81.96
CA LEU A 402 -43.98 -9.36 82.18
C LEU A 402 -42.82 -9.46 81.15
N ILE A 403 -42.42 -10.67 80.77
CA ILE A 403 -41.38 -10.89 79.74
C ILE A 403 -41.84 -10.38 78.38
N TRP A 404 -43.07 -10.71 77.96
CA TRP A 404 -43.58 -10.28 76.65
C TRP A 404 -43.89 -8.78 76.60
N SER A 405 -44.44 -8.22 77.68
CA SER A 405 -44.77 -6.79 77.77
C SER A 405 -43.53 -5.89 77.89
N LEU A 406 -42.50 -6.29 78.65
CA LEU A 406 -41.25 -5.51 78.74
C LEU A 406 -40.28 -5.80 77.58
N GLY A 407 -40.30 -7.01 77.02
CA GLY A 407 -39.47 -7.36 75.87
C GLY A 407 -40.03 -6.81 74.57
N ILE A 408 -41.04 -7.49 74.02
CA ILE A 408 -41.57 -7.16 72.69
C ILE A 408 -42.42 -5.89 72.73
N GLY A 409 -43.29 -5.76 73.74
CA GLY A 409 -44.16 -4.60 73.88
C GLY A 409 -43.37 -3.30 73.97
N LEU A 410 -42.48 -3.17 74.95
CA LEU A 410 -41.83 -1.90 75.26
C LEU A 410 -40.86 -1.48 74.16
N ILE A 411 -40.11 -2.44 73.61
CA ILE A 411 -39.20 -2.18 72.48
C ILE A 411 -40.00 -1.74 71.25
N SER A 412 -41.13 -2.38 70.95
CA SER A 412 -41.99 -1.98 69.84
C SER A 412 -42.59 -0.59 70.06
N VAL A 413 -43.01 -0.24 71.28
CA VAL A 413 -43.49 1.12 71.60
C VAL A 413 -42.38 2.15 71.35
N LEU A 414 -41.17 1.93 71.87
CA LEU A 414 -40.07 2.87 71.73
C LEU A 414 -39.63 3.04 70.27
N VAL A 415 -39.46 1.93 69.55
CA VAL A 415 -38.93 1.94 68.18
C VAL A 415 -40.00 2.33 67.16
N TRP A 416 -41.20 1.77 67.26
CA TRP A 416 -42.23 1.89 66.22
C TRP A 416 -43.24 3.01 66.49
N ILE A 417 -43.70 3.17 67.74
CA ILE A 417 -44.69 4.20 68.08
C ILE A 417 -44.01 5.57 68.24
N PHE A 418 -42.84 5.64 68.88
CA PHE A 418 -42.11 6.90 69.04
C PHE A 418 -41.03 7.12 67.97
N GLY A 419 -40.25 6.09 67.63
CA GLY A 419 -39.13 6.23 66.69
C GLY A 419 -39.55 6.63 65.28
N VAL A 420 -40.63 6.05 64.74
CA VAL A 420 -41.10 6.38 63.38
C VAL A 420 -41.59 7.84 63.29
N PRO A 421 -42.49 8.35 64.16
CA PRO A 421 -42.90 9.75 64.12
C PRO A 421 -41.77 10.75 64.37
N ILE A 422 -40.81 10.44 65.24
CA ILE A 422 -39.65 11.32 65.50
C ILE A 422 -38.76 11.41 64.25
N ARG A 423 -38.49 10.28 63.60
CA ARG A 423 -37.73 10.26 62.34
C ARG A 423 -38.48 11.01 61.25
N ASP A 424 -39.78 10.83 61.14
CA ASP A 424 -40.60 11.48 60.13
C ASP A 424 -40.71 13.00 60.35
N PHE A 425 -40.79 13.46 61.61
CA PHE A 425 -40.72 14.88 61.95
C PHE A 425 -39.36 15.51 61.58
N ASN A 426 -38.26 14.78 61.83
CA ASN A 426 -36.92 15.23 61.43
C ASN A 426 -36.76 15.24 59.90
N PHE A 427 -37.29 14.23 59.20
CA PHE A 427 -37.27 14.15 57.74
C PHE A 427 -38.10 15.28 57.11
N TYR A 428 -39.29 15.56 57.66
CA TYR A 428 -40.14 16.67 57.23
C TYR A 428 -39.44 18.02 57.44
N ASN A 429 -38.83 18.25 58.62
CA ASN A 429 -38.08 19.48 58.86
C ASN A 429 -36.85 19.63 57.96
N TYR A 430 -36.16 18.53 57.65
CA TYR A 430 -35.03 18.53 56.71
C TYR A 430 -35.50 18.88 55.30
N PHE A 431 -36.59 18.28 54.82
CA PHE A 431 -37.18 18.60 53.52
C PHE A 431 -37.76 20.00 53.46
N PHE A 432 -38.43 20.47 54.51
CA PHE A 432 -39.00 21.82 54.61
C PHE A 432 -37.91 22.89 54.61
N ARG A 433 -36.77 22.65 55.30
CA ARG A 433 -35.59 23.51 55.22
C ARG A 433 -34.96 23.51 53.82
N CYS A 434 -34.84 22.36 53.17
CA CYS A 434 -34.36 22.29 51.79
C CYS A 434 -35.30 22.96 50.79
N PHE A 435 -36.62 22.91 51.01
CA PHE A 435 -37.61 23.53 50.12
C PHE A 435 -37.58 25.06 50.24
N ILE A 436 -37.45 25.59 51.46
CA ILE A 436 -37.29 27.04 51.70
C ILE A 436 -35.97 27.55 51.12
N LEU A 437 -34.86 26.79 51.26
CA LEU A 437 -33.55 27.15 50.71
C LEU A 437 -33.44 26.97 49.18
N CYS A 438 -34.37 26.28 48.52
CA CYS A 438 -34.45 26.20 47.05
C CYS A 438 -35.40 27.23 46.42
N GLN A 439 -36.13 28.00 47.24
CA GLN A 439 -37.01 29.10 46.78
C GLN A 439 -36.46 30.51 47.10
N SER A 440 -35.31 30.59 47.78
CA SER A 440 -34.45 31.79 47.89
C SER A 440 -33.22 31.62 47.01
#